data_AF-A0A248RE76-F1
#
_entry.id   AF-A0A248RE76-F1
#
_cell.length_a   1.000
_cell.length_b   1.000
_cell.length_c   1.000
_cell.angle_alpha   90.00
_cell.angle_beta   90.00
_cell.angle_gamma   90.00
#
_symmetry.space_group_name_H-M   'P 1'
#
loop_
_entity.id
_entity.type
_entity.pdbx_description
1 polymer ?
#
loop_
_entity_poly.entity_id
_entity_poly.type
_entity_poly.pdbx_seq_one_letter_code
_entity_poly.pdbx_strand_id
1 'polypeptide(L)' 'MKIRASIRKICEKCRLIRRRGRIMVIRCNPKHKQRQGQSKYLDVESNNN' A
#
# COMPACT_ATOMS: atom_id res chain seq x y z
N MET A 1 -3.20 -2.80 4.58
CA MET A 1 -2.83 -1.66 3.70
C MET A 1 -1.33 -1.68 3.59
N LYS A 2 -0.76 -1.89 2.40
CA LYS A 2 0.70 -1.97 2.19
C LYS A 2 1.25 -0.61 1.78
N ILE A 3 2.22 -0.06 2.50
CA ILE A 3 2.85 1.21 2.14
C ILE A 3 4.02 0.91 1.20
N ARG A 4 4.07 1.56 0.04
CA ARG A 4 5.11 1.37 -0.97
C ARG A 4 5.44 2.70 -1.65
N ALA A 5 6.68 2.87 -2.08
CA ALA A 5 7.07 4.04 -2.86
C ALA A 5 6.36 4.10 -4.22
N SER A 6 6.24 2.96 -4.90
CA SER A 6 5.43 2.80 -6.10
C SER A 6 4.18 1.97 -5.80
N ILE A 7 3.06 2.34 -6.43
CA ILE A 7 1.80 1.63 -6.32
C ILE A 7 1.25 1.31 -7.69
N ARG A 8 0.71 0.10 -7.84
CA ARG A 8 0.11 -0.40 -9.08
C ARG A 8 -1.16 -1.20 -8.81
N LYS A 9 -2.08 -1.21 -9.79
CA LYS A 9 -3.24 -2.12 -9.75
C LYS A 9 -2.72 -3.56 -9.84
N ILE A 10 -3.20 -4.42 -8.94
CA ILE A 10 -2.82 -5.85 -8.90
C ILE A 10 -3.80 -6.69 -9.76
N CYS A 11 -5.00 -6.17 -9.98
CA CYS A 11 -6.09 -6.86 -10.68
C CYS A 11 -7.10 -5.81 -11.16
N GLU A 12 -8.01 -6.19 -12.05
CA GLU A 12 -8.95 -5.28 -12.73
C GLU A 12 -9.85 -4.49 -11.78
N LYS A 13 -10.38 -5.13 -10.72
CA LYS A 13 -11.24 -4.44 -9.74
C LYS A 13 -10.48 -3.56 -8.74
N CYS A 14 -9.14 -3.45 -8.83
CA CYS A 14 -8.39 -2.49 -8.02
C CYS A 14 -8.58 -1.07 -8.59
N ARG A 15 -8.93 -0.14 -7.71
CA ARG A 15 -9.08 1.27 -8.10
C ARG A 15 -7.93 2.09 -7.53
N LEU A 16 -7.32 2.91 -8.37
CA LEU A 16 -6.37 3.93 -7.97
C LEU A 16 -7.17 5.17 -7.59
N ILE A 17 -6.97 5.68 -6.38
CA ILE A 17 -7.70 6.83 -5.85
C ILE A 17 -6.72 7.82 -5.22
N ARG A 18 -7.10 9.10 -5.16
CA ARG A 18 -6.38 10.13 -4.41
C ARG A 18 -7.27 10.60 -3.28
N ARG A 19 -6.82 10.45 -2.02
CA ARG A 19 -7.54 10.92 -0.82
C ARG A 19 -6.55 11.60 0.11
N ARG A 20 -6.91 12.78 0.65
CA ARG A 20 -6.05 13.58 1.55
C ARG A 20 -4.64 13.80 0.98
N GLY A 21 -4.55 14.13 -0.31
CA GLY A 21 -3.28 14.34 -1.02
C GLY A 21 -2.44 13.09 -1.30
N ARG A 22 -2.86 11.89 -0.87
CA ARG A 22 -2.12 10.63 -1.05
C ARG A 22 -2.77 9.73 -2.10
N ILE A 23 -1.97 9.11 -2.95
CA ILE A 23 -2.44 8.12 -3.92
C ILE A 23 -2.49 6.73 -3.26
N MET A 24 -3.58 6.00 -3.47
CA MET A 24 -3.83 4.69 -2.88
C MET A 24 -4.50 3.75 -3.87
N VAL A 25 -4.28 2.45 -3.68
CA VAL A 25 -5.03 1.38 -4.34
C VAL A 25 -6.03 0.82 -3.35
N ILE A 26 -7.31 0.80 -3.72
CA ILE A 26 -8.38 0.20 -2.92
C ILE A 26 -9.01 -1.02 -3.62
N ARG A 27 -9.37 -2.01 -2.82
CA ARG A 27 -10.20 -3.17 -3.19
C ARG A 27 -10.83 -3.77 -1.92
N CYS A 28 -11.89 -4.55 -2.05
CA CYS A 28 -12.51 -5.28 -0.93
C CYS A 28 -11.51 -6.24 -0.26
N ASN A 29 -10.72 -6.98 -1.05
CA ASN A 29 -9.65 -7.82 -0.51
C ASN A 29 -8.50 -6.95 0.07
N PRO A 30 -8.20 -7.03 1.38
CA PRO A 30 -7.18 -6.21 2.02
C PRO A 30 -5.75 -6.47 1.51
N LYS A 31 -5.47 -7.65 0.91
CA LYS A 31 -4.15 -8.00 0.35
C LYS A 31 -3.71 -7.06 -0.77
N HIS A 32 -4.67 -6.44 -1.47
CA HIS A 32 -4.40 -5.56 -2.62
C HIS A 32 -4.38 -4.07 -2.25
N LYS A 33 -4.79 -3.70 -1.03
CA LYS A 33 -4.83 -2.30 -0.59
C LYS A 33 -3.40 -1.76 -0.46
N GLN A 34 -3.07 -0.69 -1.17
CA GLN A 34 -1.74 -0.07 -1.14
C GLN A 34 -1.84 1.45 -0.90
N ARG A 35 -0.83 2.04 -0.27
CA ARG A 35 -0.70 3.49 -0.09
C ARG A 35 0.68 3.93 -0.58
N GLN A 36 0.71 4.97 -1.40
CA GLN A 36 1.97 5.60 -1.77
C GLN A 36 2.58 6.27 -0.55
N GLY A 37 3.75 5.81 -0.14
CA GLY A 37 4.52 6.39 0.95
C GLY A 37 6.00 6.32 0.60
N GLN A 38 6.74 7.37 0.92
CA GLN A 38 8.18 7.38 0.74
C GLN A 38 8.78 6.33 1.66
N SER A 39 9.62 5.44 1.11
CA SER A 39 10.35 4.46 1.91
C SER A 39 11.28 5.23 2.82
N LYS A 40 10.91 5.33 4.11
CA LYS A 40 11.91 5.40 5.16
C LYS A 40 12.05 3.97 5.63
N TYR A 41 13.18 3.36 5.32
CA TYR A 41 13.63 2.14 5.99
C TYR A 41 13.51 2.39 7.49
N LEU A 42 12.70 1.59 8.19
CA LEU A 42 12.71 1.25 9.62
C LEU A 42 11.38 0.51 9.86
N ASP A 43 11.48 -0.80 10.01
CA ASP A 43 10.58 -1.73 10.74
C ASP A 43 11.10 -3.15 10.41
N VAL A 44 12.35 -3.43 10.79
CA VAL A 44 12.81 -4.80 11.04
C VAL A 44 12.49 -5.06 12.50
N GLU A 45 11.24 -5.38 12.81
CA GLU A 45 10.95 -6.03 14.07
C GLU A 45 11.35 -7.49 13.93
N SER A 46 12.60 -7.76 14.30
CA SER A 46 13.08 -9.08 14.71
C SER A 46 12.23 -9.55 15.89
N ASN A 47 11.12 -10.21 15.61
CA ASN A 47 10.40 -11.02 16.58
C ASN A 47 10.22 -12.41 15.97
N ASN A 48 11.23 -13.25 16.15
CA ASN A 48 11.07 -14.69 16.24
C ASN A 48 11.96 -15.14 17.40
N ASN A 49 11.30 -15.70 18.39
CA ASN A 49 11.86 -16.37 19.56
C ASN A 49 12.91 -17.41 19.16
#